data_AF-A0A1A6GV50-F1
#
_entry.id   AF-A0A1A6GV50-F1
#
_cell.length_a   1.000
_cell.length_b   1.000
_cell.length_c   1.000
_cell.angle_alpha   90.00
_cell.angle_beta   90.00
_cell.angle_gamma   90.00
#
_symmetry.space_group_name_H-M   'P 1'
#
loop_
_entity.id
_entity.type
_entity.pdbx_description
1 polymer ?
#
loop_
_entity_poly.entity_id
_entity_poly.type
_entity_poly.pdbx_seq_one_letter_code
_entity_poly.pdbx_strand_id
1 'polypeptide(L)'
;IYRLFSADRKRVETALEACSLPSSRNDSIPQEDFTPDVYRVFLNNLCPRPEIDNIFSEFGAKSKPYLTVEQMMDFINLKQRDPRLNEILYPPLKQEQVQVLIEKYEPNSSLAK
;
A
#
# COMPACT_ATOMS: atom_id res chain seq x y z
N ILE A 1 -6.45 -7.27 19.62
CA ILE A 1 -6.23 -6.06 18.78
C ILE A 1 -5.96 -4.81 19.62
N TYR A 2 -6.81 -4.43 20.59
CA TYR A 2 -6.60 -3.23 21.42
C TYR A 2 -5.26 -3.13 22.17
N ARG A 3 -4.66 -4.26 22.57
CA ARG A 3 -3.33 -4.27 23.20
C ARG A 3 -2.19 -4.02 22.19
N LEU A 4 -2.41 -4.33 20.92
CA LEU A 4 -1.42 -4.14 19.84
C LEU A 4 -1.42 -2.69 19.34
N PHE A 5 -2.56 -2.00 19.43
CA PHE A 5 -2.75 -0.62 19.01
C PHE A 5 -3.24 0.23 20.19
N SER A 6 -2.43 0.31 21.25
CA SER A 6 -2.79 0.95 22.52
C SER A 6 -2.81 2.48 22.47
N ALA A 7 -2.32 3.08 21.39
CA ALA A 7 -2.18 4.53 21.26
C ALA A 7 -3.52 5.26 21.09
N ASP A 8 -4.50 4.65 20.43
CA ASP A 8 -5.81 5.27 20.21
C ASP A 8 -6.93 4.22 20.07
N ARG A 9 -7.61 3.95 21.19
CA ARG A 9 -8.68 2.95 21.27
C ARG A 9 -9.88 3.28 20.37
N LYS A 10 -10.28 4.55 20.29
CA LYS A 10 -11.44 4.97 19.48
C LYS A 10 -11.16 4.75 18.01
N ARG A 11 -9.93 5.04 17.58
CA ARG A 11 -9.50 4.82 16.19
C ARG A 11 -9.52 3.34 15.79
N VAL A 12 -9.18 2.45 16.73
CA VAL A 12 -9.29 1.00 16.54
C VAL A 12 -10.75 0.56 16.46
N GLU A 13 -11.63 1.07 17.32
CA GLU A 13 -13.08 0.78 17.29
C GLU A 13 -13.68 1.18 15.94
N THR A 14 -13.42 2.41 15.47
CA THR A 14 -13.89 2.90 14.17
C THR A 14 -13.32 2.09 12.99
N ALA A 15 -12.05 1.70 13.03
CA ALA A 15 -11.45 0.90 11.96
C ALA A 15 -12.02 -0.53 11.90
N LEU A 16 -12.37 -1.14 13.05
CA LEU A 16 -13.05 -2.43 13.11
C LEU A 16 -14.47 -2.32 12.54
N GLU A 17 -15.22 -1.28 12.93
CA GLU A 17 -16.56 -1.01 12.39
C GLU A 17 -16.54 -0.82 10.88
N ALA A 18 -15.57 -0.08 10.35
CA ALA A 18 -15.38 0.10 8.91
C ALA A 18 -15.09 -1.20 8.16
N CYS A 19 -14.56 -2.22 8.85
CA CYS A 19 -14.34 -3.56 8.30
C CYS A 19 -15.51 -4.52 8.58
N SER A 20 -16.63 -4.03 9.14
CA SER A 20 -17.76 -4.86 9.59
C SER A 20 -17.35 -5.92 10.62
N LEU A 21 -16.30 -5.64 11.39
CA LEU A 21 -15.81 -6.52 12.46
C LEU A 21 -16.36 -6.08 13.82
N PRO A 22 -16.57 -7.02 14.75
CA PRO A 22 -16.95 -6.71 16.12
C PRO A 22 -15.99 -5.72 16.80
N SER A 23 -16.51 -4.58 17.26
CA SER A 23 -15.74 -3.48 17.85
C SER A 23 -15.93 -3.34 19.37
N SER A 24 -16.93 -4.00 19.97
CA SER A 24 -17.23 -3.80 21.40
C SER A 24 -16.13 -4.33 22.32
N ARG A 25 -16.06 -3.79 23.54
CA ARG A 25 -15.00 -4.10 24.52
C ARG A 25 -14.84 -5.59 24.87
N ASN A 26 -15.92 -6.36 24.77
CA ASN A 26 -15.95 -7.79 25.12
C ASN A 26 -16.15 -8.69 23.90
N ASP A 27 -16.19 -8.13 22.69
CA ASP A 27 -16.41 -8.91 21.49
C ASP A 27 -15.13 -9.65 21.10
N SER A 28 -15.32 -10.80 20.47
CA SER A 28 -14.24 -11.60 19.91
C SER A 28 -14.45 -11.72 18.41
N ILE A 29 -13.35 -11.66 17.67
CA ILE A 29 -13.37 -11.81 16.21
C ILE A 29 -12.94 -13.25 15.90
N PRO A 30 -13.77 -14.06 15.24
CA PRO A 30 -13.36 -15.38 14.75
C PRO A 30 -12.12 -15.28 13.85
N GLN A 31 -11.23 -16.27 13.93
CA GLN A 31 -10.01 -16.26 13.12
C GLN A 31 -10.31 -16.32 11.61
N GLU A 32 -11.40 -17.00 11.25
CA GLU A 32 -11.91 -17.11 9.88
C GLU A 32 -12.37 -15.76 9.30
N ASP A 33 -12.87 -14.86 10.15
CA ASP A 33 -13.33 -13.53 9.75
C ASP A 33 -12.18 -12.51 9.66
N PHE A 34 -11.02 -12.82 10.24
CA PHE A 34 -9.85 -11.93 10.25
C PHE A 34 -8.78 -12.39 9.26
N THR A 35 -9.15 -12.42 7.98
CA THR A 35 -8.25 -12.79 6.89
C THR A 35 -7.19 -11.70 6.62
N PRO A 36 -6.08 -12.03 5.92
CA PRO A 36 -5.08 -11.03 5.53
C PRO A 36 -5.65 -9.84 4.74
N ASP A 37 -6.67 -10.07 3.92
CA ASP A 37 -7.32 -9.02 3.13
C ASP A 37 -8.10 -8.06 4.03
N VAL A 38 -8.89 -8.60 4.97
CA VAL A 38 -9.60 -7.81 5.98
C VAL A 38 -8.61 -7.04 6.86
N TYR A 39 -7.50 -7.66 7.24
CA TYR A 39 -6.45 -6.98 8.01
C TYR A 39 -5.82 -5.81 7.24
N ARG A 40 -5.60 -5.94 5.92
CA ARG A 40 -5.14 -4.82 5.07
C ARG A 40 -6.12 -3.65 5.08
N VAL A 41 -7.42 -3.94 4.92
CA VAL A 41 -8.47 -2.90 4.97
C VAL A 41 -8.50 -2.25 6.36
N PHE A 42 -8.39 -3.05 7.43
CA PHE A 42 -8.30 -2.55 8.80
C PHE A 42 -7.11 -1.60 8.98
N LEU A 43 -5.93 -1.96 8.48
CA LEU A 43 -4.74 -1.10 8.56
C LEU A 43 -4.91 0.21 7.79
N ASN A 44 -5.54 0.16 6.60
CA ASN A 44 -5.80 1.37 5.81
C ASN A 44 -6.75 2.33 6.53
N ASN A 45 -7.76 1.82 7.24
CA ASN A 45 -8.68 2.63 8.05
C ASN A 45 -8.02 3.11 9.35
N LEU A 46 -7.23 2.24 9.99
CA LEU A 46 -6.55 2.58 11.23
C LEU A 46 -5.47 3.63 10.98
N CYS A 47 -4.73 3.57 9.87
CA CYS A 47 -3.64 4.47 9.55
C CYS A 47 -3.70 4.88 8.07
N PRO A 48 -4.61 5.81 7.71
CA PRO A 48 -4.60 6.44 6.39
C PRO A 48 -3.22 7.05 6.13
N ARG A 49 -2.74 6.85 4.89
CA ARG A 49 -1.41 7.28 4.42
C ARG A 49 -1.53 8.33 3.30
N PRO A 50 -2.08 9.52 3.58
CA PRO A 50 -2.28 10.55 2.55
C PRO A 50 -0.99 11.02 1.89
N GLU A 51 0.15 10.86 2.54
CA GLU A 51 1.46 11.14 1.95
C GLU A 51 1.79 10.20 0.78
N ILE A 52 1.25 8.99 0.76
CA ILE A 52 1.41 8.07 -0.36
C ILE A 52 0.61 8.61 -1.56
N ASP A 53 -0.63 9.06 -1.34
CA ASP A 53 -1.46 9.66 -2.40
C ASP A 53 -0.79 10.89 -3.04
N ASN A 54 -0.06 11.68 -2.24
CA ASN A 54 0.73 12.79 -2.75
C ASN A 54 1.87 12.33 -3.67
N ILE A 55 2.55 11.21 -3.36
CA ILE A 55 3.57 10.62 -4.23
C ILE A 55 2.95 10.20 -5.56
N PHE A 56 1.78 9.53 -5.53
CA PHE A 56 1.06 9.16 -6.75
C PHE A 56 0.62 10.39 -7.57
N SER A 57 0.26 11.48 -6.91
CA SER A 57 -0.13 12.74 -7.58
C SER A 57 1.06 13.47 -8.19
N GLU A 58 2.24 13.39 -7.57
CA GLU A 58 3.48 14.03 -8.03
C GLU A 58 4.10 13.28 -9.22
N PHE A 59 4.15 11.94 -9.15
CA PHE A 59 4.81 11.08 -10.14
C PHE A 59 3.86 10.48 -11.17
N GLY A 60 2.57 10.44 -10.86
CA GLY A 60 1.52 10.00 -11.78
C GLY A 60 0.99 11.12 -12.64
N ALA A 61 -0.07 10.81 -13.39
CA ALA A 61 -0.86 11.85 -14.00
C ALA A 61 -1.64 12.56 -12.88
N LYS A 62 -1.41 13.86 -12.66
CA LYS A 62 -1.95 14.78 -11.62
C LYS A 62 -3.44 14.65 -11.20
N SER A 63 -4.22 13.78 -11.82
CA SER A 63 -5.66 13.55 -11.60
C SER A 63 -6.05 12.06 -11.51
N LYS A 64 -5.07 11.13 -11.58
CA LYS A 64 -5.33 9.69 -11.65
C LYS A 64 -4.69 8.98 -10.44
N PRO A 65 -5.46 8.17 -9.69
CA PRO A 65 -4.96 7.45 -8.51
C PRO A 65 -4.21 6.17 -8.92
N TYR A 66 -3.36 6.24 -9.93
CA TYR A 66 -2.57 5.11 -10.41
C TYR A 66 -1.31 5.58 -11.16
N LEU A 67 -0.29 4.72 -11.21
CA LEU A 67 0.90 4.89 -12.04
C LEU A 67 0.87 3.92 -13.21
N THR A 68 1.32 4.37 -14.38
CA THR A 68 1.65 3.45 -15.47
C THR A 68 3.00 2.76 -15.20
N VAL A 69 3.27 1.67 -15.93
CA VAL A 69 4.55 0.96 -15.85
C VAL A 69 5.74 1.91 -16.12
N GLU A 70 5.60 2.80 -17.10
CA GLU A 70 6.61 3.81 -17.43
C GLU A 70 6.83 4.79 -16.27
N GLN A 71 5.76 5.30 -15.66
CA GLN A 71 5.86 6.22 -14.52
C GLN A 71 6.49 5.56 -13.30
N MET A 72 6.17 4.29 -13.04
CA MET A 72 6.80 3.51 -11.97
C MET A 72 8.28 3.25 -12.25
N MET A 73 8.64 2.96 -13.50
CA MET A 73 10.03 2.77 -13.92
C MET A 73 10.85 4.04 -13.71
N ASP A 74 10.33 5.20 -14.13
CA ASP A 74 10.97 6.49 -13.95
C ASP A 74 11.09 6.84 -12.46
N PHE A 75 10.06 6.58 -11.66
CA PHE A 75 10.11 6.79 -10.22
C PHE A 75 11.24 5.98 -9.57
N ILE A 76 11.38 4.69 -9.92
CA ILE A 76 12.44 3.85 -9.37
C ILE A 76 13.83 4.34 -9.84
N ASN A 77 13.99 4.56 -11.14
CA ASN A 77 15.29 4.84 -11.73
C ASN A 77 15.78 6.28 -11.49
N LEU A 78 14.88 7.24 -11.27
CA LEU A 78 15.23 8.66 -11.12
C LEU A 78 15.07 9.19 -9.70
N LYS A 79 14.10 8.68 -8.91
CA LYS A 79 13.82 9.18 -7.56
C LYS A 79 14.31 8.26 -6.46
N GLN A 80 14.23 6.94 -6.65
CA GLN A 80 14.69 5.97 -5.65
C GLN A 80 16.15 5.57 -5.84
N ARG A 81 16.72 5.79 -7.03
CA ARG A 81 18.12 5.47 -7.35
C ARG A 81 19.07 6.49 -6.74
N ASP A 82 20.16 6.00 -6.11
CA ASP A 82 21.28 6.87 -5.73
C ASP A 82 22.05 7.30 -7.00
N PRO A 83 22.13 8.61 -7.30
CA PRO A 83 22.76 9.12 -8.52
C PRO A 83 24.28 8.89 -8.57
N ARG A 84 24.90 8.48 -7.45
CA ARG A 84 26.33 8.18 -7.38
C ARG A 84 26.66 6.75 -7.81
N LEU A 85 25.66 5.89 -7.99
CA LEU A 85 25.86 4.50 -8.39
C LEU A 85 26.18 4.39 -9.88
N ASN A 86 27.26 3.65 -10.19
CA ASN A 86 27.67 3.38 -11.55
C ASN A 86 26.60 2.55 -12.30
N GLU A 87 26.20 3.00 -13.49
CA GLU A 87 25.13 2.39 -14.28
C GLU A 87 25.50 1.04 -14.90
N ILE A 88 26.79 0.72 -15.03
CA ILE A 88 27.24 -0.58 -15.55
C ILE A 88 27.18 -1.63 -14.43
N LEU A 89 27.64 -1.27 -13.23
CA LEU A 89 27.62 -2.16 -12.06
C LEU A 89 26.21 -2.33 -11.49
N TYR A 90 25.39 -1.28 -11.56
CA TYR A 90 24.03 -1.25 -11.06
C TYR A 90 23.09 -0.75 -12.17
N PRO A 91 22.73 -1.57 -13.14
CA PRO A 91 21.88 -1.14 -14.25
C PRO A 91 20.52 -0.63 -13.77
N PRO A 92 19.92 0.37 -14.45
CA PRO A 92 18.55 0.78 -14.18
C PRO A 92 17.58 -0.36 -14.47
N LEU A 93 16.43 -0.36 -13.79
CA LEU A 93 15.38 -1.35 -14.01
C LEU A 93 14.76 -1.16 -15.40
N LYS A 94 14.54 -2.29 -16.07
CA LYS A 94 13.82 -2.35 -17.35
C LYS A 94 12.31 -2.54 -17.14
N GLN A 95 11.52 -2.20 -18.15
CA GLN A 95 10.06 -2.32 -18.14
C GLN A 95 9.56 -3.71 -17.69
N GLU A 96 10.16 -4.79 -18.20
CA GLU A 96 9.80 -6.17 -17.82
C GLU A 96 9.96 -6.44 -16.32
N GLN A 97 11.01 -5.89 -15.71
CA GLN A 97 11.27 -6.06 -14.28
C GLN A 97 10.29 -5.25 -13.43
N VAL A 98 9.93 -4.05 -13.90
CA VAL A 98 8.92 -3.20 -13.25
C VAL A 98 7.54 -3.85 -13.34
N GLN A 99 7.20 -4.47 -14.48
CA GLN A 99 5.96 -5.22 -14.65
C GLN A 99 5.84 -6.36 -13.62
N VAL A 100 6.89 -7.15 -13.43
CA VAL A 100 6.92 -8.21 -12.41
C VAL A 100 6.74 -7.66 -11.00
N LEU A 101 7.25 -6.46 -10.70
CA LEU A 101 7.02 -5.80 -9.42
C LEU A 101 5.55 -5.39 -9.25
N ILE A 102 4.95 -4.82 -10.29
CA ILE A 102 3.54 -4.44 -10.29
C ILE A 102 2.66 -5.68 -10.06
N GLU A 103 2.89 -6.76 -10.82
CA GLU A 103 2.18 -8.04 -10.67
C GLU A 103 2.30 -8.64 -9.26
N LYS A 104 3.43 -8.42 -8.59
CA LYS A 104 3.67 -8.92 -7.24
C LYS A 104 2.96 -8.10 -6.16
N TYR A 105 2.85 -6.78 -6.33
CA TYR A 105 2.40 -5.88 -5.26
C TYR A 105 1.02 -5.29 -5.47
N GLU A 106 0.53 -5.20 -6.72
CA GLU A 106 -0.81 -4.72 -7.04
C GLU A 106 -1.84 -5.82 -6.72
N PRO A 107 -2.67 -5.65 -5.67
CA PRO A 107 -3.67 -6.66 -5.31
C PRO A 107 -4.74 -6.84 -6.40
N ASN A 108 -5.01 -5.81 -7.21
CA ASN A 108 -5.98 -5.91 -8.28
C ASN A 108 -5.36 -6.45 -9.56
N SER A 109 -5.56 -7.75 -9.84
CA SER A 109 -5.01 -8.42 -11.01
C SER A 109 -5.46 -7.83 -12.36
N SER A 110 -6.54 -7.04 -12.41
CA SER A 110 -6.96 -6.36 -13.65
C SER A 110 -6.18 -5.08 -13.92
N LEU A 111 -5.63 -4.45 -12.88
CA LEU A 111 -4.77 -3.26 -12.97
C LEU A 111 -3.29 -3.64 -13.10
N ALA A 112 -2.94 -4.85 -12.69
CA ALA A 112 -1.59 -5.37 -12.73
C ALA A 112 -1.13 -5.85 -14.12
N LYS A 113 -2.02 -5.87 -15.12
CA LYS A 113 -1.76 -6.37 -16.48
C LYS A 113 -1.65 -5.27 -17.51
#